data_AF-A0A1G0JEM1-F1
#
_entry.id   AF-A0A1G0JEM1-F1
#
_cell.length_a   1.000
_cell.length_b   1.000
_cell.length_c   1.000
_cell.angle_alpha   90.00
_cell.angle_beta   90.00
_cell.angle_gamma   90.00
#
_symmetry.space_group_name_H-M   'P 1'
#
loop_
_entity.id
_entity.type
_entity.pdbx_description
1 polymer ?
#
loop_
_entity_poly.entity_id
_entity_poly.type
_entity_poly.pdbx_seq_one_letter_code
_entity_poly.pdbx_strand_id
1 'polypeptide(L)'
;MTSVQPQHHDEVIMIAARCTLLGCLLLFALGANAELLDPDSAGHPFLERWSKALDDLGIDTAFNLNVRNVANTVPRRPRVGALADLPPLRFPMTSELLQWEQAFNAADIGAVAFMPAHRLPAAGAASSYQQFHDAWLGADAEERYFLTYHADDQESALAVVSALQQAHGLWHLPALSAASPVDVAESAGRLYATTGQRWIIDSVAARDYESEIAEFAYLGEELRRNSSSVVDSESRALRRIASGEPAVFLKESLGDEFEASTIPEIIVPGGIAFGENAVFANEFNKVVFENDRLWLEDNDGQRFRLPDEDVQAWKAHFDFAVRSEAISSDAIVDIDERGRVRISSTLQDTDVGVEMVRIDAEPPKYVQRLDVRKSVIIDTSVRFSVAGEMMETDAVNMAEFATEYEVRFLQSDRMRIATTQAAVVYQYTSATGQSQLSDSWGPDAFRLEGRTDFAGLGESTANAARHAAWIALFRAVVDNSLDFSHGRYDFMKIDKAGRSTPSRI
;
A
#
# COMPACT_ATOMS: atom_id res chain seq x y z
N MET A 1 74.77 64.12 -0.41
CA MET A 1 73.41 63.66 -0.77
C MET A 1 73.56 62.26 -1.34
N THR A 2 72.82 61.30 -0.74
CA THR A 2 72.35 60.01 -1.30
C THR A 2 73.40 59.01 -1.81
N SER A 3 73.36 57.71 -1.49
CA SER A 3 72.19 56.86 -1.33
C SER A 3 72.41 55.71 -0.33
N VAL A 4 71.32 55.36 0.35
CA VAL A 4 71.15 54.17 1.18
C VAL A 4 70.52 53.09 0.29
N GLN A 5 71.07 51.88 0.26
CA GLN A 5 70.42 50.69 -0.31
C GLN A 5 69.52 50.04 0.73
N PRO A 6 68.30 49.59 0.36
CA PRO A 6 67.57 48.57 1.11
C PRO A 6 67.59 47.25 0.34
N GLN A 7 68.26 46.24 0.88
CA GLN A 7 68.00 44.83 0.58
C GLN A 7 67.30 44.27 1.80
N HIS A 8 66.00 43.96 1.72
CA HIS A 8 65.30 43.00 2.62
C HIS A 8 63.78 42.84 2.31
N HIS A 9 63.25 43.39 1.20
CA HIS A 9 61.82 43.27 0.91
C HIS A 9 61.39 42.06 0.07
N ASP A 10 62.30 41.37 -0.62
CA ASP A 10 61.89 40.32 -1.55
C ASP A 10 61.75 38.91 -0.93
N GLU A 11 62.37 38.64 0.22
CA GLU A 11 62.22 37.34 0.91
C GLU A 11 60.94 37.24 1.76
N VAL A 12 60.46 38.35 2.31
CA VAL A 12 59.26 38.35 3.17
C VAL A 12 57.98 38.18 2.34
N ILE A 13 57.94 38.71 1.11
CA ILE A 13 56.79 38.59 0.21
C ILE A 13 56.67 37.15 -0.35
N MET A 14 57.79 36.47 -0.55
CA MET A 14 57.81 35.10 -1.09
C MET A 14 57.38 34.04 -0.07
N ILE A 15 57.68 34.25 1.22
CA ILE A 15 57.24 33.37 2.31
C ILE A 15 55.75 33.60 2.61
N ALA A 16 55.29 34.85 2.60
CA ALA A 16 53.86 35.16 2.76
C ALA A 16 53.03 34.55 1.62
N ALA A 17 53.47 34.67 0.36
CA ALA A 17 52.77 34.09 -0.79
C ALA A 17 52.71 32.55 -0.75
N ARG A 18 53.75 31.87 -0.24
CA ARG A 18 53.76 30.41 -0.07
C ARG A 18 52.88 29.94 1.09
N CYS A 19 52.78 30.69 2.18
CA CYS A 19 51.86 30.38 3.28
C CYS A 19 50.39 30.63 2.90
N THR A 20 50.09 31.64 2.08
CA THR A 20 48.72 31.86 1.58
C THR A 20 48.32 30.82 0.52
N LEU A 21 49.25 30.38 -0.36
CA LEU A 21 48.95 29.30 -1.31
C LEU A 21 48.77 27.95 -0.60
N LEU A 22 49.57 27.65 0.44
CA LEU A 22 49.43 26.43 1.24
C LEU A 22 48.16 26.46 2.11
N GLY A 23 47.78 27.63 2.63
CA GLY A 23 46.53 27.85 3.36
C GLY A 23 45.28 27.76 2.46
N CYS A 24 45.35 28.26 1.23
CA CYS A 24 44.28 28.08 0.24
C CYS A 24 44.20 26.64 -0.30
N LEU A 25 45.33 25.94 -0.48
CA LEU A 25 45.32 24.51 -0.86
C LEU A 25 44.85 23.58 0.26
N LEU A 26 45.06 23.94 1.54
CA LEU A 26 44.51 23.21 2.69
C LEU A 26 43.02 23.50 2.95
N LEU A 27 42.51 24.66 2.53
CA LEU A 27 41.08 24.99 2.56
C LEU A 27 40.29 24.34 1.40
N PHE A 28 40.95 23.93 0.32
CA PHE A 28 40.34 23.15 -0.77
C PHE A 28 40.37 21.62 -0.54
N ALA A 29 40.95 21.15 0.57
CA ALA A 29 41.11 19.73 0.89
C ALA A 29 40.11 19.20 1.94
N LEU A 30 39.00 19.91 2.18
CA LEU A 30 37.81 19.37 2.83
C LEU A 30 36.73 19.07 1.78
N GLY A 31 37.13 18.45 0.67
CA GLY A 31 36.18 17.68 -0.13
C GLY A 31 35.77 16.50 0.72
N ALA A 32 34.56 16.53 1.29
CA ALA A 32 33.97 15.34 1.89
C ALA A 32 33.93 14.26 0.80
N ASN A 33 34.77 13.23 0.93
CA ASN A 33 34.61 12.00 0.15
C ASN A 33 33.21 11.48 0.45
N ALA A 34 32.49 10.98 -0.55
CA ALA A 34 31.20 10.39 -0.26
C ALA A 34 31.43 9.07 0.50
N GLU A 35 30.36 8.58 1.09
CA GLU A 35 30.44 7.46 2.01
C GLU A 35 29.13 6.68 1.96
N LEU A 36 29.23 5.36 2.10
CA LEU A 36 28.09 4.55 2.52
C LEU A 36 27.85 4.86 4.00
N LEU A 37 26.77 5.57 4.31
CA LEU A 37 26.58 6.19 5.62
C LEU A 37 26.09 5.22 6.72
N ASP A 38 25.60 4.05 6.35
CA ASP A 38 25.03 3.05 7.25
C ASP A 38 25.44 1.60 6.87
N PRO A 39 26.75 1.28 6.86
CA PRO A 39 27.24 -0.03 6.44
C PRO A 39 26.78 -1.19 7.34
N ASP A 40 26.31 -0.88 8.56
CA ASP A 40 25.81 -1.85 9.54
C ASP A 40 24.31 -2.17 9.34
N SER A 41 23.61 -1.45 8.47
CA SER A 41 22.23 -1.75 8.08
C SER A 41 22.13 -3.06 7.30
N ALA A 42 20.93 -3.63 7.22
CA ALA A 42 20.67 -4.71 6.28
C ALA A 42 21.04 -4.24 4.86
N GLY A 43 21.99 -4.95 4.23
CA GLY A 43 22.55 -4.53 2.95
C GLY A 43 21.47 -4.39 1.87
N HIS A 44 21.60 -3.36 1.05
CA HIS A 44 20.76 -3.16 -0.12
C HIS A 44 21.61 -3.43 -1.38
N PRO A 45 21.55 -4.63 -1.99
CA PRO A 45 22.51 -5.06 -3.02
C PRO A 45 22.62 -4.11 -4.21
N PHE A 46 21.50 -3.46 -4.57
CA PHE A 46 21.51 -2.42 -5.59
C PHE A 46 22.31 -1.18 -5.17
N LEU A 47 21.93 -0.52 -4.07
CA LEU A 47 22.62 0.69 -3.60
C LEU A 47 24.09 0.42 -3.29
N GLU A 48 24.42 -0.76 -2.77
CA GLU A 48 25.81 -1.18 -2.54
C GLU A 48 26.62 -1.18 -3.84
N ARG A 49 26.07 -1.78 -4.91
CA ARG A 49 26.70 -1.84 -6.23
C ARG A 49 27.00 -0.46 -6.82
N TRP A 50 26.15 0.52 -6.56
CA TRP A 50 26.25 1.87 -7.16
C TRP A 50 26.86 2.93 -6.25
N SER A 51 27.04 2.62 -4.97
CA SER A 51 27.59 3.54 -3.95
C SER A 51 28.83 4.29 -4.45
N LYS A 52 29.80 3.59 -5.02
CA LYS A 52 31.03 4.18 -5.55
C LYS A 52 30.79 5.11 -6.76
N ALA A 53 29.90 4.75 -7.66
CA ALA A 53 29.61 5.59 -8.83
C ALA A 53 28.84 6.87 -8.45
N LEU A 54 27.96 6.77 -7.45
CA LEU A 54 27.25 7.92 -6.88
C LEU A 54 28.20 8.82 -6.09
N ASP A 55 29.16 8.22 -5.38
CA ASP A 55 30.21 8.92 -4.65
C ASP A 55 31.03 9.84 -5.56
N ASP A 56 31.53 9.28 -6.67
CA ASP A 56 32.30 9.99 -7.68
C ASP A 56 31.52 11.19 -8.29
N LEU A 57 30.19 11.19 -8.15
CA LEU A 57 29.27 12.21 -8.68
C LEU A 57 28.72 13.19 -7.65
N GLY A 58 29.19 13.19 -6.41
CA GLY A 58 28.71 14.16 -5.43
C GLY A 58 27.56 13.67 -4.53
N ILE A 59 27.17 12.39 -4.61
CA ILE A 59 25.99 11.85 -3.90
C ILE A 59 26.39 10.79 -2.87
N ASP A 60 25.98 10.96 -1.61
CA ASP A 60 26.16 9.96 -0.56
C ASP A 60 25.09 8.85 -0.69
N THR A 61 25.36 7.66 -0.15
CA THR A 61 24.39 6.54 -0.19
C THR A 61 24.06 6.07 1.22
N ALA A 62 22.79 5.78 1.47
CA ALA A 62 22.35 5.06 2.67
C ALA A 62 21.38 3.94 2.30
N PHE A 63 21.54 2.75 2.88
CA PHE A 63 20.57 1.67 2.72
C PHE A 63 19.26 1.98 3.44
N ASN A 64 19.34 2.68 4.57
CA ASN A 64 18.21 3.19 5.32
C ASN A 64 18.48 4.61 5.83
N LEU A 65 17.74 5.58 5.28
CA LEU A 65 17.87 7.00 5.63
C LEU A 65 17.40 7.33 7.06
N ASN A 66 16.65 6.44 7.70
CA ASN A 66 16.10 6.62 9.05
C ASN A 66 17.02 6.11 10.16
N VAL A 67 18.16 5.52 9.84
CA VAL A 67 19.15 5.13 10.85
C VAL A 67 19.65 6.38 11.56
N ARG A 68 19.75 6.30 12.89
CA ARG A 68 20.07 7.41 13.79
C ARG A 68 21.18 8.35 13.31
N ASN A 69 22.28 7.79 12.80
CA ASN A 69 23.45 8.56 12.38
C ASN A 69 23.21 9.32 11.06
N VAL A 70 22.30 8.83 10.22
CA VAL A 70 21.92 9.44 8.94
C VAL A 70 20.80 10.47 9.18
N ALA A 71 19.73 10.05 9.86
CA ALA A 71 18.55 10.87 10.13
C ALA A 71 18.89 12.17 10.87
N ASN A 72 19.63 12.09 11.98
CA ASN A 72 19.95 13.26 12.82
C ASN A 72 21.03 14.18 12.23
N THR A 73 21.67 13.81 11.13
CA THR A 73 22.76 14.57 10.55
C THR A 73 22.27 15.33 9.33
N VAL A 74 22.29 16.66 9.40
CA VAL A 74 22.00 17.53 8.24
C VAL A 74 22.89 17.12 7.06
N PRO A 75 22.33 16.86 5.87
CA PRO A 75 23.10 16.44 4.70
C PRO A 75 24.10 17.52 4.31
N ARG A 76 25.40 17.15 4.22
CA ARG A 76 26.44 18.02 3.66
C ARG A 76 26.47 17.94 2.14
N ARG A 77 26.14 16.76 1.62
CA ARG A 77 25.90 16.41 0.22
C ARG A 77 24.51 15.76 0.14
N PRO A 78 23.82 15.84 -1.01
CA PRO A 78 22.62 15.06 -1.26
C PRO A 78 22.89 13.57 -1.08
N ARG A 79 21.92 12.84 -0.56
CA ARG A 79 22.03 11.40 -0.31
C ARG A 79 20.91 10.66 -1.00
N VAL A 80 21.15 9.46 -1.46
CA VAL A 80 20.10 8.57 -2.00
C VAL A 80 19.95 7.36 -1.09
N GLY A 81 18.70 6.98 -0.83
CA GLY A 81 18.44 5.78 -0.06
C GLY A 81 16.96 5.40 0.02
N ALA A 82 16.71 4.29 0.69
CA ALA A 82 15.37 3.83 1.04
C ALA A 82 14.97 4.33 2.44
N LEU A 83 13.67 4.28 2.70
CA LEU A 83 13.06 4.66 3.98
C LEU A 83 12.48 3.43 4.67
N ALA A 84 12.57 3.39 6.00
CA ALA A 84 12.16 2.23 6.78
C ALA A 84 10.66 1.93 6.66
N ASP A 85 9.82 2.98 6.65
CA ASP A 85 8.37 2.87 6.55
C ASP A 85 7.85 2.84 5.10
N LEU A 86 8.76 2.79 4.12
CA LEU A 86 8.46 2.51 2.71
C LEU A 86 9.21 1.25 2.27
N PRO A 87 8.86 0.07 2.85
CA PRO A 87 9.53 -1.17 2.50
C PRO A 87 9.31 -1.54 1.03
N PRO A 88 10.20 -2.38 0.46
CA PRO A 88 9.99 -2.96 -0.86
C PRO A 88 8.61 -3.59 -1.03
N LEU A 89 8.08 -3.54 -2.25
CA LEU A 89 6.80 -4.10 -2.67
C LEU A 89 5.55 -3.49 -2.01
N ARG A 90 5.71 -2.39 -1.25
CA ARG A 90 4.57 -1.61 -0.78
C ARG A 90 4.12 -0.62 -1.86
N PHE A 91 3.16 -1.03 -2.69
CA PHE A 91 2.58 -0.15 -3.69
C PHE A 91 1.85 1.06 -3.07
N PRO A 92 1.91 2.25 -3.69
CA PRO A 92 1.18 3.42 -3.19
C PRO A 92 -0.35 3.20 -3.16
N MET A 93 -0.98 3.69 -2.10
CA MET A 93 -2.44 3.72 -1.97
C MET A 93 -3.05 4.95 -2.67
N THR A 94 -4.38 4.98 -2.86
CA THR A 94 -5.06 6.11 -3.52
C THR A 94 -4.70 7.46 -2.91
N SER A 95 -4.65 7.59 -1.57
CA SER A 95 -4.30 8.86 -0.93
C SER A 95 -2.85 9.27 -1.21
N GLU A 96 -1.91 8.33 -1.16
CA GLU A 96 -0.49 8.59 -1.45
C GLU A 96 -0.31 8.98 -2.93
N LEU A 97 -0.98 8.30 -3.86
CA LEU A 97 -0.96 8.64 -5.28
C LEU A 97 -1.47 10.06 -5.51
N LEU A 98 -2.62 10.42 -4.94
CA LEU A 98 -3.23 11.74 -5.14
C LEU A 98 -2.37 12.88 -4.55
N GLN A 99 -1.78 12.67 -3.37
CA GLN A 99 -0.87 13.64 -2.76
C GLN A 99 0.41 13.80 -3.59
N TRP A 100 0.99 12.68 -4.05
CA TRP A 100 2.18 12.68 -4.87
C TRP A 100 1.94 13.39 -6.21
N GLU A 101 0.86 13.05 -6.92
CA GLU A 101 0.48 13.71 -8.18
C GLU A 101 0.25 15.20 -7.99
N GLN A 102 -0.38 15.61 -6.88
CA GLN A 102 -0.62 17.01 -6.59
C GLN A 102 0.70 17.79 -6.48
N ALA A 103 1.69 17.26 -5.76
CA ALA A 103 3.00 17.92 -5.64
C ALA A 103 3.80 17.90 -6.95
N PHE A 104 3.70 16.81 -7.70
CA PHE A 104 4.31 16.72 -9.04
C PHE A 104 3.72 17.75 -10.00
N ASN A 105 2.38 17.94 -9.95
CA ASN A 105 1.67 18.95 -10.73
C ASN A 105 1.96 20.39 -10.27
N ALA A 106 2.19 20.56 -8.97
CA ALA A 106 2.64 21.83 -8.40
C ALA A 106 4.09 22.19 -8.75
N ALA A 107 4.82 21.29 -9.42
CA ALA A 107 6.25 21.42 -9.73
C ALA A 107 7.17 21.41 -8.50
N ASP A 108 6.68 20.96 -7.35
CA ASP A 108 7.47 20.90 -6.11
C ASP A 108 8.44 19.70 -6.13
N ILE A 109 8.10 18.66 -6.89
CA ILE A 109 8.86 17.41 -6.94
C ILE A 109 9.04 16.92 -8.37
N GLY A 110 10.09 16.13 -8.58
CA GLY A 110 10.32 15.36 -9.79
C GLY A 110 10.58 13.89 -9.47
N ALA A 111 10.69 13.06 -10.53
CA ALA A 111 10.99 11.65 -10.39
C ALA A 111 11.88 11.05 -11.47
N VAL A 112 12.50 9.91 -11.15
CA VAL A 112 13.18 9.04 -12.11
C VAL A 112 12.67 7.63 -11.91
N ALA A 113 12.05 7.06 -12.94
CA ALA A 113 11.71 5.63 -12.98
C ALA A 113 12.83 4.87 -13.70
N PHE A 114 13.28 3.76 -13.13
CA PHE A 114 14.33 2.94 -13.74
C PHE A 114 14.19 1.46 -13.42
N MET A 115 14.66 0.64 -14.34
CA MET A 115 14.65 -0.82 -14.27
C MET A 115 15.88 -1.38 -14.99
N PRO A 116 16.27 -2.64 -14.75
CA PRO A 116 17.40 -3.26 -15.46
C PRO A 116 17.27 -3.16 -16.98
N ALA A 117 18.36 -2.77 -17.67
CA ALA A 117 18.33 -2.50 -19.11
C ALA A 117 17.87 -3.69 -19.97
N HIS A 118 18.05 -4.92 -19.48
CA HIS A 118 17.64 -6.15 -20.18
C HIS A 118 16.12 -6.33 -20.29
N ARG A 119 15.33 -5.57 -19.51
CA ARG A 119 13.86 -5.53 -19.63
C ARG A 119 13.40 -4.69 -20.82
N LEU A 120 14.27 -3.83 -21.36
CA LEU A 120 13.95 -3.01 -22.53
C LEU A 120 14.26 -3.75 -23.85
N PRO A 121 13.41 -3.61 -24.89
CA PRO A 121 13.59 -4.32 -26.16
C PRO A 121 14.80 -3.88 -27.00
N ALA A 122 15.27 -2.64 -26.83
CA ALA A 122 16.43 -2.08 -27.51
C ALA A 122 17.53 -1.75 -26.49
N ALA A 123 18.80 -1.75 -26.91
CA ALA A 123 20.01 -1.62 -26.09
C ALA A 123 19.99 -0.48 -25.03
N GLY A 124 19.27 -0.69 -23.93
CA GLY A 124 19.16 0.19 -22.77
C GLY A 124 18.23 1.41 -22.90
N ALA A 125 17.52 1.62 -24.01
CA ALA A 125 16.68 2.82 -24.18
C ALA A 125 15.30 2.52 -24.77
N ALA A 126 14.24 2.98 -24.09
CA ALA A 126 12.90 3.02 -24.65
C ALA A 126 12.77 4.21 -25.61
N SER A 127 12.20 3.96 -26.79
CA SER A 127 11.96 4.97 -27.82
C SER A 127 10.71 5.83 -27.56
N SER A 128 9.84 5.40 -26.65
CA SER A 128 8.61 6.08 -26.25
C SER A 128 8.21 5.72 -24.82
N TYR A 129 7.35 6.55 -24.22
CA TYR A 129 6.78 6.27 -22.90
C TYR A 129 6.02 4.94 -22.89
N GLN A 130 5.18 4.69 -23.90
CA GLN A 130 4.40 3.44 -23.97
C GLN A 130 5.31 2.21 -23.96
N GLN A 131 6.40 2.22 -24.75
CA GLN A 131 7.36 1.12 -24.76
C GLN A 131 8.04 0.93 -23.40
N PHE A 132 8.38 2.04 -22.72
CA PHE A 132 8.94 1.97 -21.38
C PHE A 132 7.93 1.41 -20.38
N HIS A 133 6.69 1.90 -20.41
CA HIS A 133 5.62 1.53 -19.51
C HIS A 133 5.21 0.05 -19.68
N ASP A 134 5.13 -0.45 -20.92
CA ASP A 134 4.85 -1.87 -21.18
C ASP A 134 5.98 -2.77 -20.64
N ALA A 135 7.24 -2.36 -20.83
CA ALA A 135 8.39 -3.06 -20.26
C ALA A 135 8.44 -2.96 -18.72
N TRP A 136 8.02 -1.82 -18.16
CA TRP A 136 7.91 -1.59 -16.73
C TRP A 136 6.89 -2.55 -16.11
N LEU A 137 5.68 -2.62 -16.67
CA LEU A 137 4.64 -3.55 -16.21
C LEU A 137 5.00 -5.03 -16.46
N GLY A 138 5.88 -5.33 -17.42
CA GLY A 138 6.41 -6.67 -17.67
C GLY A 138 7.63 -7.05 -16.81
N ALA A 139 8.25 -6.10 -16.10
CA ALA A 139 9.32 -6.37 -15.15
C ALA A 139 8.75 -6.83 -13.80
N ASP A 140 9.52 -7.58 -13.02
CA ASP A 140 9.11 -7.95 -11.67
C ASP A 140 9.05 -6.70 -10.78
N ALA A 141 8.12 -6.63 -9.83
CA ALA A 141 7.94 -5.43 -9.00
C ALA A 141 9.22 -5.03 -8.24
N GLU A 142 10.05 -6.00 -7.83
CA GLU A 142 11.33 -5.78 -7.16
C GLU A 142 12.38 -5.07 -8.06
N GLU A 143 12.18 -5.09 -9.37
CA GLU A 143 13.07 -4.45 -10.36
C GLU A 143 12.58 -3.07 -10.82
N ARG A 144 11.45 -2.59 -10.30
CA ARG A 144 10.80 -1.34 -10.66
C ARG A 144 11.11 -0.24 -9.64
N TYR A 145 12.19 0.48 -9.88
CA TYR A 145 12.68 1.52 -8.98
C TYR A 145 12.17 2.90 -9.36
N PHE A 146 11.75 3.65 -8.34
CA PHE A 146 11.23 5.00 -8.50
C PHE A 146 11.90 5.93 -7.48
N LEU A 147 12.71 6.86 -7.99
CA LEU A 147 13.39 7.88 -7.20
C LEU A 147 12.58 9.18 -7.25
N THR A 148 12.04 9.59 -6.10
CA THR A 148 11.41 10.90 -5.93
C THR A 148 12.45 11.92 -5.44
N TYR A 149 12.36 13.18 -5.87
CA TYR A 149 13.26 14.26 -5.40
C TYR A 149 12.55 15.62 -5.37
N HIS A 150 12.99 16.51 -4.49
CA HIS A 150 12.49 17.89 -4.44
C HIS A 150 12.98 18.66 -5.67
N ALA A 151 12.22 19.64 -6.17
CA ALA A 151 12.57 20.38 -7.39
C ALA A 151 13.99 20.98 -7.37
N ASP A 152 14.46 21.45 -6.20
CA ASP A 152 15.82 22.00 -6.03
C ASP A 152 16.93 20.93 -6.15
N ASP A 153 16.60 19.65 -6.08
CA ASP A 153 17.53 18.52 -6.21
C ASP A 153 17.65 17.99 -7.65
N GLN A 154 17.15 18.73 -8.64
CA GLN A 154 17.20 18.33 -10.05
C GLN A 154 18.62 17.96 -10.53
N GLU A 155 19.66 18.71 -10.13
CA GLU A 155 21.05 18.41 -10.51
C GLU A 155 21.52 17.09 -9.89
N SER A 156 21.17 16.85 -8.62
CA SER A 156 21.45 15.59 -7.92
C SER A 156 20.77 14.41 -8.62
N ALA A 157 19.49 14.56 -9.00
CA ALA A 157 18.76 13.53 -9.74
C ALA A 157 19.40 13.22 -11.10
N LEU A 158 19.86 14.23 -11.83
CA LEU A 158 20.58 14.05 -13.10
C LEU A 158 21.92 13.33 -12.92
N ALA A 159 22.62 13.55 -11.80
CA ALA A 159 23.81 12.79 -11.46
C ALA A 159 23.47 11.30 -11.20
N VAL A 160 22.38 10.99 -10.48
CA VAL A 160 21.91 9.60 -10.34
C VAL A 160 21.60 8.98 -11.70
N VAL A 161 20.87 9.68 -12.57
CA VAL A 161 20.58 9.22 -13.95
C VAL A 161 21.87 8.92 -14.70
N SER A 162 22.86 9.80 -14.61
CA SER A 162 24.15 9.64 -15.28
C SER A 162 24.92 8.40 -14.81
N ALA A 163 24.86 8.06 -13.51
CA ALA A 163 25.45 6.83 -12.99
C ALA A 163 24.76 5.58 -13.53
N LEU A 164 23.42 5.61 -13.62
CA LEU A 164 22.61 4.42 -13.90
C LEU A 164 22.44 4.11 -15.40
N GLN A 165 22.54 5.11 -16.28
CA GLN A 165 22.24 5.01 -17.72
C GLN A 165 23.01 3.92 -18.49
N GLN A 166 24.16 3.47 -17.97
CA GLN A 166 24.96 2.42 -18.63
C GLN A 166 24.42 1.02 -18.39
N ALA A 167 23.62 0.81 -17.35
CA ALA A 167 23.15 -0.52 -16.92
C ALA A 167 21.62 -0.62 -16.76
N HIS A 168 20.93 0.51 -16.77
CA HIS A 168 19.49 0.59 -16.55
C HIS A 168 18.79 1.29 -17.72
N GLY A 169 17.57 0.86 -17.98
CA GLY A 169 16.60 1.66 -18.71
C GLY A 169 16.00 2.70 -17.78
N LEU A 170 15.98 3.96 -18.20
CA LEU A 170 15.45 5.06 -17.38
C LEU A 170 14.39 5.86 -18.13
N TRP A 171 13.43 6.37 -17.36
CA TRP A 171 12.48 7.37 -17.77
C TRP A 171 12.54 8.53 -16.76
N HIS A 172 13.12 9.65 -17.19
CA HIS A 172 13.24 10.84 -16.35
C HIS A 172 11.97 11.68 -16.48
N LEU A 173 11.33 11.95 -15.34
CA LEU A 173 10.16 12.80 -15.19
C LEU A 173 10.62 14.06 -14.42
N PRO A 174 11.13 15.09 -15.11
CA PRO A 174 11.55 16.32 -14.43
C PRO A 174 10.36 16.95 -13.69
N ALA A 175 10.64 17.72 -12.63
CA ALA A 175 9.62 18.56 -12.02
C ALA A 175 8.92 19.37 -13.11
N LEU A 176 7.58 19.34 -13.12
CA LEU A 176 6.83 19.94 -14.21
C LEU A 176 7.12 21.45 -14.30
N SER A 177 6.98 22.02 -15.49
CA SER A 177 6.80 23.48 -15.58
C SER A 177 5.30 23.74 -15.66
N ALA A 178 4.86 24.96 -15.34
CA ALA A 178 3.45 25.37 -15.53
C ALA A 178 2.95 25.22 -17.00
N ALA A 179 3.84 24.93 -17.96
CA ALA A 179 3.53 24.67 -19.37
C ALA A 179 3.61 23.19 -19.78
N SER A 180 3.80 22.26 -18.83
CA SER A 180 3.91 20.83 -19.14
C SER A 180 2.57 20.22 -19.57
N PRO A 181 2.55 19.31 -20.57
CA PRO A 181 1.32 18.62 -20.99
C PRO A 181 0.74 17.73 -19.88
N VAL A 182 -0.59 17.61 -19.83
CA VAL A 182 -1.34 16.70 -18.93
C VAL A 182 -0.82 15.27 -19.00
N ASP A 183 -0.42 14.82 -20.19
CA ASP A 183 0.09 13.47 -20.43
C ASP A 183 1.33 13.11 -19.59
N VAL A 184 2.13 14.12 -19.17
CA VAL A 184 3.35 13.88 -18.35
C VAL A 184 2.97 13.55 -16.91
N ALA A 185 1.97 14.24 -16.35
CA ALA A 185 1.47 13.98 -15.01
C ALA A 185 0.86 12.58 -14.90
N GLU A 186 0.03 12.21 -15.88
CA GLU A 186 -0.56 10.88 -15.94
C GLU A 186 0.51 9.79 -16.10
N SER A 187 1.50 10.02 -16.97
CA SER A 187 2.63 9.10 -17.15
C SER A 187 3.41 8.88 -15.85
N ALA A 188 3.64 9.96 -15.10
CA ALA A 188 4.30 9.90 -13.80
C ALA A 188 3.46 9.13 -12.76
N GLY A 189 2.16 9.42 -12.68
CA GLY A 189 1.22 8.75 -11.79
C GLY A 189 1.11 7.25 -12.08
N ARG A 190 1.11 6.85 -13.35
CA ARG A 190 1.08 5.42 -13.77
C ARG A 190 2.31 4.65 -13.31
N LEU A 191 3.50 5.24 -13.47
CA LEU A 191 4.76 4.65 -13.00
C LEU A 191 4.83 4.60 -11.47
N TYR A 192 4.42 5.69 -10.80
CA TYR A 192 4.41 5.76 -9.35
C TYR A 192 3.42 4.75 -8.74
N ALA A 193 2.20 4.62 -9.27
CA ALA A 193 1.19 3.70 -8.77
C ALA A 193 1.67 2.23 -8.76
N THR A 194 2.64 1.87 -9.61
CA THR A 194 3.09 0.50 -9.87
C THR A 194 4.56 0.26 -9.50
N THR A 195 5.17 1.17 -8.73
CA THR A 195 6.55 1.03 -8.26
C THR A 195 6.68 0.03 -7.11
N GLY A 196 7.63 -0.89 -7.21
CA GLY A 196 7.93 -1.82 -6.12
C GLY A 196 9.11 -1.37 -5.24
N GLN A 197 9.92 -0.40 -5.66
CA GLN A 197 11.06 0.10 -4.88
C GLN A 197 11.06 1.63 -4.88
N ARG A 198 10.73 2.24 -3.74
CA ARG A 198 10.62 3.71 -3.59
C ARG A 198 11.85 4.27 -2.91
N TRP A 199 12.56 5.17 -3.59
CA TRP A 199 13.73 5.88 -3.06
C TRP A 199 13.50 7.38 -3.08
N ILE A 200 14.31 8.09 -2.30
CA ILE A 200 14.32 9.56 -2.26
C ILE A 200 15.73 10.12 -2.21
N ILE A 201 15.88 11.36 -2.71
CA ILE A 201 17.04 12.21 -2.43
C ILE A 201 16.83 12.96 -1.09
N ASP A 202 17.66 12.64 -0.10
CA ASP A 202 17.76 13.37 1.17
C ASP A 202 18.72 14.56 1.00
N SER A 203 18.16 15.77 1.02
CA SER A 203 18.88 17.05 0.95
C SER A 203 18.33 18.02 1.99
N VAL A 204 18.98 19.18 2.16
CA VAL A 204 18.43 20.24 3.02
C VAL A 204 17.07 20.71 2.51
N ALA A 205 16.93 20.92 1.19
CA ALA A 205 15.67 21.35 0.59
C ALA A 205 14.57 20.29 0.76
N ALA A 206 14.90 19.02 0.56
CA ALA A 206 13.94 17.92 0.74
C ALA A 206 13.48 17.77 2.20
N ARG A 207 14.35 18.03 3.19
CA ARG A 207 13.99 18.03 4.62
C ARG A 207 13.16 19.25 5.03
N ASP A 208 13.41 20.40 4.42
CA ASP A 208 12.69 21.65 4.71
C ASP A 208 11.33 21.71 3.99
N TYR A 209 11.08 20.80 3.03
CA TYR A 209 9.82 20.71 2.30
C TYR A 209 8.70 20.13 3.18
N GLU A 210 7.81 21.00 3.67
CA GLU A 210 6.62 20.59 4.42
C GLU A 210 5.61 19.89 3.51
N SER A 211 5.61 18.55 3.54
CA SER A 211 4.73 17.72 2.70
C SER A 211 4.19 16.51 3.44
N GLU A 212 2.99 16.07 3.05
CA GLU A 212 2.37 14.82 3.51
C GLU A 212 2.81 13.61 2.68
N ILE A 213 3.57 13.82 1.60
CA ILE A 213 4.10 12.73 0.77
C ILE A 213 5.04 11.88 1.61
N ALA A 214 4.78 10.57 1.67
CA ALA A 214 5.48 9.65 2.55
C ALA A 214 7.01 9.67 2.38
N GLU A 215 7.53 9.85 1.15
CA GLU A 215 8.97 9.96 0.92
C GLU A 215 9.59 11.14 1.67
N PHE A 216 8.96 12.32 1.67
CA PHE A 216 9.48 13.52 2.33
C PHE A 216 9.15 13.54 3.82
N ALA A 217 7.95 13.09 4.20
CA ALA A 217 7.46 13.12 5.57
C ALA A 217 8.32 12.28 6.55
N TYR A 218 9.09 11.31 6.04
CA TYR A 218 9.97 10.48 6.86
C TYR A 218 11.45 10.93 6.82
N LEU A 219 11.80 11.96 6.05
CA LEU A 219 13.18 12.46 6.02
C LEU A 219 13.54 13.12 7.35
N GLY A 220 14.72 12.79 7.87
CA GLY A 220 15.19 13.31 9.16
C GLY A 220 14.57 12.64 10.39
N GLU A 221 13.57 11.77 10.21
CA GLU A 221 12.96 11.00 11.30
C GLU A 221 13.83 9.77 11.65
N GLU A 222 14.04 9.55 12.95
CA GLU A 222 14.86 8.46 13.48
C GLU A 222 14.03 7.21 13.75
N LEU A 223 14.59 6.04 13.42
CA LEU A 223 14.05 4.74 13.83
C LEU A 223 13.79 4.68 15.34
N ARG A 224 12.62 4.21 15.72
CA ARG A 224 12.30 4.05 17.14
C ARG A 224 13.13 2.95 17.77
N ARG A 225 13.41 3.11 19.07
CA ARG A 225 14.23 2.16 19.82
C ARG A 225 13.61 0.76 19.78
N ASN A 226 14.38 -0.23 19.33
CA ASN A 226 13.93 -1.62 19.14
C ASN A 226 12.77 -1.78 18.13
N SER A 227 12.65 -0.87 17.17
CA SER A 227 11.67 -0.91 16.08
C SER A 227 12.36 -0.74 14.73
N SER A 228 11.73 -1.25 13.67
CA SER A 228 12.11 -1.04 12.27
C SER A 228 11.31 0.10 11.62
N SER A 229 10.67 0.96 12.40
CA SER A 229 9.80 2.04 11.94
C SER A 229 10.14 3.36 12.66
N VAL A 230 10.07 4.49 11.93
CA VAL A 230 10.08 5.85 12.49
C VAL A 230 8.71 6.23 13.02
N VAL A 231 7.67 5.63 12.44
CA VAL A 231 6.30 5.85 12.83
C VAL A 231 6.07 5.25 14.22
N ASP A 232 5.59 6.10 15.12
CA ASP A 232 5.13 5.62 16.43
C ASP A 232 3.73 5.01 16.25
N SER A 233 3.66 3.68 16.15
CA SER A 233 2.40 2.94 16.22
C SER A 233 1.61 3.24 17.51
N GLU A 234 2.29 3.77 18.54
CA GLU A 234 1.70 4.31 19.76
C GLU A 234 1.74 5.86 19.83
N SER A 235 1.89 6.63 18.75
CA SER A 235 1.93 8.11 18.85
C SER A 235 0.59 8.64 19.33
N ARG A 236 0.44 9.87 19.84
CA ARG A 236 -0.93 10.40 20.13
C ARG A 236 -1.72 10.80 18.88
N ALA A 237 -1.07 10.97 17.73
CA ALA A 237 -1.72 11.24 16.46
C ALA A 237 -2.16 9.93 15.80
N LEU A 238 -1.31 8.90 15.87
CA LEU A 238 -1.65 7.54 15.49
C LEU A 238 -2.47 6.79 16.53
N ARG A 239 -2.42 7.15 17.82
CA ARG A 239 -3.44 6.99 18.87
C ARG A 239 -4.38 8.19 18.90
N ARG A 240 -4.70 8.82 17.79
CA ARG A 240 -5.94 9.62 17.64
C ARG A 240 -6.75 9.03 16.52
N ILE A 241 -6.04 8.55 15.51
CA ILE A 241 -6.49 7.46 14.66
C ILE A 241 -6.76 6.24 15.55
N ALA A 242 -5.80 5.79 16.37
CA ALA A 242 -5.89 4.63 17.26
C ALA A 242 -6.46 4.83 18.66
N SER A 243 -6.55 6.07 19.17
CA SER A 243 -7.44 6.33 20.31
C SER A 243 -8.85 6.55 19.79
N GLY A 244 -9.03 7.11 18.60
CA GLY A 244 -10.26 6.95 17.83
C GLY A 244 -10.51 5.52 17.33
N GLU A 245 -9.57 4.57 17.50
CA GLU A 245 -9.72 3.23 16.94
C GLU A 245 -10.53 2.31 17.85
N PRO A 246 -11.20 1.36 17.20
CA PRO A 246 -11.99 0.32 17.84
C PRO A 246 -11.12 -0.50 18.75
N ALA A 247 -11.75 -1.05 19.78
CA ALA A 247 -11.26 -2.31 20.26
C ALA A 247 -11.12 -3.27 19.05
N VAL A 248 -9.89 -3.73 18.83
CA VAL A 248 -9.52 -4.56 17.69
C VAL A 248 -10.40 -5.79 17.66
N PHE A 249 -11.16 -5.93 16.57
CA PHE A 249 -11.95 -7.11 16.30
C PHE A 249 -11.24 -7.91 15.22
N LEU A 250 -10.61 -9.01 15.64
CA LEU A 250 -10.17 -10.09 14.76
C LEU A 250 -11.20 -11.20 14.89
N LYS A 251 -11.71 -11.72 13.78
CA LYS A 251 -12.75 -12.78 13.85
C LYS A 251 -12.26 -14.03 14.57
N GLU A 252 -10.97 -14.35 14.48
CA GLU A 252 -10.32 -15.46 15.20
C GLU A 252 -10.51 -15.33 16.72
N SER A 253 -10.58 -14.10 17.25
CA SER A 253 -10.76 -13.85 18.68
C SER A 253 -12.17 -14.18 19.20
N LEU A 254 -13.15 -14.45 18.31
CA LEU A 254 -14.47 -15.00 18.68
C LEU A 254 -14.42 -16.48 19.04
N GLY A 255 -13.31 -17.18 18.84
CA GLY A 255 -13.22 -18.64 18.97
C GLY A 255 -13.91 -19.37 17.83
N ASP A 256 -14.00 -20.70 17.91
CA ASP A 256 -14.65 -21.57 16.92
C ASP A 256 -15.52 -22.64 17.61
N GLU A 257 -15.80 -23.76 16.94
CA GLU A 257 -16.55 -24.89 17.54
C GLU A 257 -15.85 -25.46 18.78
N PHE A 258 -14.52 -25.38 18.86
CA PHE A 258 -13.68 -26.01 19.88
C PHE A 258 -12.99 -25.02 20.81
N GLU A 259 -12.77 -23.79 20.35
CA GLU A 259 -12.04 -22.75 21.05
C GLU A 259 -12.96 -21.69 21.66
N ALA A 260 -12.65 -21.26 22.88
CA ALA A 260 -13.43 -20.26 23.57
C ALA A 260 -13.08 -18.84 23.08
N SER A 261 -14.13 -18.03 22.85
CA SER A 261 -14.01 -16.60 22.63
C SER A 261 -13.18 -15.90 23.71
N THR A 262 -12.31 -14.99 23.30
CA THR A 262 -11.50 -14.16 24.20
C THR A 262 -11.94 -12.70 24.21
N ILE A 263 -12.92 -12.34 23.38
CA ILE A 263 -13.28 -10.96 23.13
C ILE A 263 -14.48 -10.49 23.99
N PRO A 264 -14.38 -9.32 24.66
CA PRO A 264 -15.49 -8.74 25.39
C PRO A 264 -16.71 -8.43 24.50
N GLU A 265 -17.91 -8.70 25.00
CA GLU A 265 -19.19 -8.53 24.29
C GLU A 265 -19.48 -7.09 23.85
N ILE A 266 -18.84 -6.10 24.49
CA ILE A 266 -18.93 -4.69 24.11
C ILE A 266 -18.19 -4.41 22.79
N ILE A 267 -17.14 -5.19 22.53
CA ILE A 267 -16.31 -5.13 21.31
C ILE A 267 -16.99 -5.89 20.16
N VAL A 268 -17.99 -6.72 20.49
CA VAL A 268 -18.81 -7.45 19.52
C VAL A 268 -20.18 -6.76 19.43
N PRO A 269 -20.32 -5.73 18.60
CA PRO A 269 -21.54 -4.91 18.62
C PRO A 269 -22.80 -5.64 18.11
N GLY A 270 -22.68 -6.87 17.62
CA GLY A 270 -23.49 -7.30 16.47
C GLY A 270 -22.84 -6.69 15.23
N GLY A 271 -22.51 -7.50 14.23
CA GLY A 271 -21.75 -6.95 13.12
C GLY A 271 -21.35 -7.93 12.04
N ILE A 272 -20.67 -7.40 11.04
CA ILE A 272 -20.04 -8.18 9.98
C ILE A 272 -18.53 -8.02 10.12
N ALA A 273 -17.81 -9.12 9.94
CA ALA A 273 -16.36 -9.08 9.90
C ALA A 273 -15.81 -9.99 8.80
N PHE A 274 -14.88 -9.45 8.02
CA PHE A 274 -14.25 -10.15 6.90
C PHE A 274 -12.75 -10.11 7.03
N GLY A 275 -12.15 -11.29 7.20
CA GLY A 275 -10.72 -11.44 7.42
C GLY A 275 -10.09 -12.60 6.66
N GLU A 276 -10.85 -13.36 5.85
CA GLU A 276 -10.23 -14.42 5.05
C GLU A 276 -9.42 -13.81 3.90
N ASN A 277 -8.35 -14.52 3.54
CA ASN A 277 -7.64 -14.27 2.30
C ASN A 277 -8.20 -15.17 1.19
N ALA A 278 -8.18 -14.66 -0.04
CA ALA A 278 -8.66 -15.44 -1.18
C ALA A 278 -7.75 -16.65 -1.44
N VAL A 279 -8.37 -17.83 -1.58
CA VAL A 279 -7.71 -19.06 -2.00
C VAL A 279 -8.04 -19.32 -3.47
N PHE A 280 -7.02 -19.54 -4.28
CA PHE A 280 -7.19 -19.79 -5.71
C PHE A 280 -7.09 -21.29 -6.01
N ALA A 281 -8.12 -21.85 -6.63
CA ALA A 281 -8.12 -23.25 -7.08
C ALA A 281 -7.18 -23.48 -8.27
N ASN A 282 -6.89 -22.41 -9.02
CA ASN A 282 -5.98 -22.37 -10.15
C ASN A 282 -4.78 -21.47 -9.80
N GLU A 283 -3.67 -21.60 -10.53
CA GLU A 283 -2.47 -20.77 -10.32
C GLU A 283 -2.65 -19.37 -10.94
N PHE A 284 -3.53 -18.56 -10.35
CA PHE A 284 -3.63 -17.13 -10.66
C PHE A 284 -2.49 -16.38 -9.99
N ASN A 285 -1.91 -15.43 -10.72
CA ASN A 285 -0.79 -14.62 -10.22
C ASN A 285 -1.06 -13.11 -10.33
N LYS A 286 -2.12 -12.70 -11.04
CA LYS A 286 -2.41 -11.31 -11.35
C LYS A 286 -3.89 -10.98 -11.27
N VAL A 287 -4.15 -9.75 -10.87
CA VAL A 287 -5.43 -9.05 -11.10
C VAL A 287 -5.19 -7.99 -12.18
N VAL A 288 -6.13 -7.87 -13.11
CA VAL A 288 -6.10 -6.83 -14.15
C VAL A 288 -7.39 -6.02 -14.08
N PHE A 289 -7.28 -4.70 -14.03
CA PHE A 289 -8.42 -3.79 -14.20
C PHE A 289 -8.38 -3.16 -15.59
N GLU A 290 -9.40 -3.41 -16.41
CA GLU A 290 -9.45 -2.88 -17.76
C GLU A 290 -10.90 -2.69 -18.20
N ASN A 291 -11.21 -1.53 -18.79
CA ASN A 291 -12.56 -1.18 -19.27
C ASN A 291 -13.64 -1.38 -18.20
N ASP A 292 -13.40 -0.87 -16.99
CA ASP A 292 -14.31 -1.00 -15.83
C ASP A 292 -14.63 -2.45 -15.45
N ARG A 293 -13.67 -3.36 -15.67
CA ARG A 293 -13.81 -4.79 -15.33
C ARG A 293 -12.55 -5.33 -14.68
N LEU A 294 -12.75 -6.27 -13.76
CA LEU A 294 -11.68 -7.06 -13.16
C LEU A 294 -11.52 -8.42 -13.84
N TRP A 295 -10.28 -8.84 -13.96
CA TRP A 295 -9.87 -10.13 -14.50
C TRP A 295 -8.84 -10.76 -13.57
N LEU A 296 -8.89 -12.08 -13.45
CA LEU A 296 -7.76 -12.88 -12.97
C LEU A 296 -6.95 -13.32 -14.18
N GLU A 297 -5.63 -13.23 -14.10
CA GLU A 297 -4.70 -13.74 -15.10
C GLU A 297 -3.85 -14.86 -14.46
N ASP A 298 -3.68 -15.96 -15.18
CA ASP A 298 -2.87 -17.09 -14.75
C ASP A 298 -1.40 -16.99 -15.20
N ASN A 299 -0.61 -17.99 -14.82
CA ASN A 299 0.80 -18.10 -15.20
C ASN A 299 1.04 -18.18 -16.73
N ASP A 300 0.04 -18.64 -17.51
CA ASP A 300 0.12 -18.74 -18.97
C ASP A 300 -0.35 -17.45 -19.67
N GLY A 301 -0.74 -16.42 -18.91
CA GLY A 301 -1.29 -15.17 -19.42
C GLY A 301 -2.74 -15.27 -19.89
N GLN A 302 -3.43 -16.35 -19.56
CA GLN A 302 -4.84 -16.51 -19.86
C GLN A 302 -5.67 -15.69 -18.86
N ARG A 303 -6.60 -14.89 -19.40
CA ARG A 303 -7.47 -14.03 -18.60
C ARG A 303 -8.83 -14.66 -18.37
N PHE A 304 -9.30 -14.54 -17.14
CA PHE A 304 -10.57 -15.03 -16.64
C PHE A 304 -11.35 -13.85 -16.06
N ARG A 305 -12.50 -13.54 -16.66
CA ARG A 305 -13.35 -12.44 -16.21
C ARG A 305 -13.93 -12.76 -14.84
N LEU A 306 -13.78 -11.85 -13.89
CA LEU A 306 -14.43 -11.97 -12.59
C LEU A 306 -15.93 -11.65 -12.67
N PRO A 307 -16.76 -12.14 -11.74
CA PRO A 307 -18.19 -11.81 -11.71
C PRO A 307 -18.44 -10.30 -11.70
N ASP A 308 -19.53 -9.87 -12.33
CA ASP A 308 -19.83 -8.44 -12.45
C ASP A 308 -20.16 -7.81 -11.09
N GLU A 309 -19.69 -6.57 -10.92
CA GLU A 309 -19.96 -5.74 -9.76
C GLU A 309 -19.77 -4.26 -10.15
N ASP A 310 -20.39 -3.37 -9.40
CA ASP A 310 -20.18 -1.95 -9.61
C ASP A 310 -18.75 -1.53 -9.23
N VAL A 311 -18.14 -0.72 -10.09
CA VAL A 311 -16.79 -0.16 -9.89
C VAL A 311 -16.65 0.55 -8.54
N GLN A 312 -17.68 1.29 -8.11
CA GLN A 312 -17.72 1.94 -6.80
C GLN A 312 -17.72 0.94 -5.64
N ALA A 313 -18.36 -0.22 -5.82
CA ALA A 313 -18.39 -1.27 -4.81
C ALA A 313 -17.01 -1.92 -4.70
N TRP A 314 -16.37 -2.29 -5.82
CA TRP A 314 -14.98 -2.76 -5.83
C TRP A 314 -14.03 -1.76 -5.15
N LYS A 315 -14.18 -0.46 -5.44
CA LYS A 315 -13.38 0.58 -4.78
C LYS A 315 -13.59 0.59 -3.27
N ALA A 316 -14.83 0.48 -2.80
CA ALA A 316 -15.14 0.41 -1.37
C ALA A 316 -14.57 -0.86 -0.71
N HIS A 317 -14.63 -2.02 -1.38
CA HIS A 317 -14.03 -3.27 -0.90
C HIS A 317 -12.51 -3.17 -0.82
N PHE A 318 -11.85 -2.59 -1.82
CA PHE A 318 -10.40 -2.35 -1.82
C PHE A 318 -9.99 -1.42 -0.67
N ASP A 319 -10.66 -0.27 -0.52
CA ASP A 319 -10.37 0.68 0.56
C ASP A 319 -10.58 0.04 1.94
N PHE A 320 -11.61 -0.81 2.07
CA PHE A 320 -11.85 -1.56 3.29
C PHE A 320 -10.75 -2.60 3.56
N ALA A 321 -10.30 -3.36 2.56
CA ALA A 321 -9.20 -4.32 2.71
C ALA A 321 -7.91 -3.64 3.18
N VAL A 322 -7.52 -2.53 2.54
CA VAL A 322 -6.35 -1.72 2.93
C VAL A 322 -6.45 -1.26 4.39
N ARG A 323 -7.62 -0.75 4.79
CA ARG A 323 -7.84 -0.28 6.18
C ARG A 323 -7.87 -1.45 7.16
N SER A 324 -8.47 -2.57 6.78
CA SER A 324 -8.54 -3.78 7.61
C SER A 324 -7.15 -4.28 7.98
N GLU A 325 -6.22 -4.35 7.03
CA GLU A 325 -4.83 -4.71 7.29
C GLU A 325 -4.09 -3.63 8.08
N ALA A 326 -4.23 -2.37 7.69
CA ALA A 326 -3.51 -1.26 8.32
C ALA A 326 -3.78 -1.12 9.83
N ILE A 327 -5.01 -1.40 10.27
CA ILE A 327 -5.39 -1.33 11.69
C ILE A 327 -5.63 -2.70 12.33
N SER A 328 -5.35 -3.79 11.60
CA SER A 328 -5.57 -5.17 12.03
C SER A 328 -6.98 -5.44 12.57
N SER A 329 -8.02 -5.01 11.84
CA SER A 329 -9.42 -5.20 12.25
C SER A 329 -10.27 -5.64 11.07
N ASP A 330 -10.98 -6.75 11.24
CA ASP A 330 -11.84 -7.35 10.21
C ASP A 330 -13.26 -6.77 10.22
N ALA A 331 -13.64 -6.09 11.29
CA ALA A 331 -14.98 -5.54 11.45
C ALA A 331 -15.26 -4.37 10.49
N ILE A 332 -16.48 -4.35 9.95
CA ILE A 332 -16.99 -3.25 9.11
C ILE A 332 -17.31 -1.97 9.90
N VAL A 333 -17.19 -2.02 11.23
CA VAL A 333 -17.50 -0.95 12.16
C VAL A 333 -16.28 -0.53 12.96
N ASP A 334 -16.25 0.75 13.29
CA ASP A 334 -15.34 1.36 14.23
C ASP A 334 -15.98 1.51 15.61
N ILE A 335 -15.22 1.34 16.69
CA ILE A 335 -15.62 1.62 18.07
C ILE A 335 -14.73 2.78 18.56
N ASP A 336 -15.28 3.85 19.12
CA ASP A 336 -14.41 4.92 19.66
C ASP A 336 -13.98 4.65 21.12
N GLU A 337 -13.12 5.51 21.70
CA GLU A 337 -12.70 5.46 23.12
C GLU A 337 -13.85 5.35 24.12
N ARG A 338 -15.05 5.79 23.73
CA ARG A 338 -16.25 5.84 24.57
C ARG A 338 -17.12 4.60 24.37
N GLY A 339 -16.68 3.63 23.57
CA GLY A 339 -17.41 2.43 23.21
C GLY A 339 -18.55 2.69 22.21
N ARG A 340 -18.52 3.79 21.46
CA ARG A 340 -19.55 4.09 20.45
C ARG A 340 -19.20 3.45 19.13
N VAL A 341 -20.12 2.67 18.60
CA VAL A 341 -19.99 1.96 17.33
C VAL A 341 -20.41 2.88 16.18
N ARG A 342 -19.61 2.91 15.10
CA ARG A 342 -19.86 3.65 13.86
C ARG A 342 -19.47 2.77 12.68
N ILE A 343 -20.04 2.99 11.51
CA ILE A 343 -19.54 2.31 10.30
C ILE A 343 -18.11 2.77 10.00
N SER A 344 -17.26 1.87 9.50
CA SER A 344 -15.91 2.19 9.05
C SER A 344 -15.94 3.40 8.12
N SER A 345 -15.00 4.34 8.31
CA SER A 345 -14.87 5.51 7.43
C SER A 345 -14.66 5.15 5.95
N THR A 346 -14.14 3.96 5.63
CA THR A 346 -13.97 3.50 4.24
C THR A 346 -15.30 3.11 3.60
N LEU A 347 -16.23 2.60 4.39
CA LEU A 347 -17.57 2.18 3.99
C LEU A 347 -18.63 3.25 4.22
N GLN A 348 -18.33 4.27 5.01
CA GLN A 348 -19.23 5.39 5.24
C GLN A 348 -19.56 6.09 3.93
N ASP A 349 -20.86 6.41 3.76
CA ASP A 349 -21.41 7.10 2.59
C ASP A 349 -21.24 6.33 1.26
N THR A 350 -21.12 5.00 1.33
CA THR A 350 -21.14 4.10 0.16
C THR A 350 -22.37 3.19 0.16
N ASP A 351 -22.81 2.76 -1.02
CA ASP A 351 -23.93 1.81 -1.15
C ASP A 351 -23.62 0.47 -0.46
N VAL A 352 -22.37 0.02 -0.55
CA VAL A 352 -21.87 -1.18 0.15
C VAL A 352 -22.01 -1.04 1.66
N GLY A 353 -21.63 0.11 2.23
CA GLY A 353 -21.76 0.34 3.66
C GLY A 353 -23.21 0.36 4.14
N VAL A 354 -24.10 1.00 3.38
CA VAL A 354 -25.55 1.00 3.67
C VAL A 354 -26.12 -0.42 3.62
N GLU A 355 -25.73 -1.20 2.61
CA GLU A 355 -26.17 -2.58 2.47
C GLU A 355 -25.68 -3.47 3.61
N MET A 356 -24.40 -3.38 3.99
CA MET A 356 -23.83 -4.14 5.09
C MET A 356 -24.53 -3.86 6.43
N VAL A 357 -24.85 -2.60 6.73
CA VAL A 357 -25.62 -2.22 7.94
C VAL A 357 -27.03 -2.82 7.90
N ARG A 358 -27.67 -2.86 6.73
CA ARG A 358 -28.97 -3.49 6.57
C ARG A 358 -28.87 -4.99 6.85
N ILE A 359 -27.89 -5.68 6.25
CA ILE A 359 -27.69 -7.13 6.40
C ILE A 359 -27.45 -7.50 7.86
N ASP A 360 -26.62 -6.75 8.59
CA ASP A 360 -26.33 -7.00 10.01
C ASP A 360 -27.59 -7.02 10.91
N ALA A 361 -28.61 -6.24 10.55
CA ALA A 361 -29.85 -6.15 11.31
C ALA A 361 -30.86 -7.28 11.01
N GLU A 362 -30.62 -8.12 10.01
CA GLU A 362 -31.55 -9.15 9.55
C GLU A 362 -31.56 -10.44 10.40
N PRO A 363 -30.42 -11.04 10.81
CA PRO A 363 -30.40 -12.39 11.36
C PRO A 363 -31.34 -12.67 12.53
N PRO A 364 -31.47 -11.78 13.55
CA PRO A 364 -32.37 -12.04 14.68
C PRO A 364 -33.85 -12.17 14.28
N LYS A 365 -34.26 -11.69 13.10
CA LYS A 365 -35.65 -11.79 12.62
C LYS A 365 -36.01 -13.22 12.19
N TYR A 366 -35.02 -14.03 11.84
CA TYR A 366 -35.21 -15.38 11.31
C TYR A 366 -35.10 -16.47 12.38
N VAL A 367 -34.62 -16.14 13.59
CA VAL A 367 -34.44 -17.08 14.70
C VAL A 367 -35.35 -16.73 15.87
N GLN A 368 -36.34 -17.58 16.15
CA GLN A 368 -37.38 -17.30 17.15
C GLN A 368 -37.15 -17.95 18.54
N ARG A 369 -36.21 -18.90 18.65
CA ARG A 369 -36.04 -19.74 19.86
C ARG A 369 -34.71 -19.55 20.60
N LEU A 370 -33.83 -18.71 20.07
CA LEU A 370 -32.63 -18.29 20.78
C LEU A 370 -32.94 -16.99 21.52
N ASP A 371 -32.59 -16.91 22.80
CA ASP A 371 -32.68 -15.67 23.60
C ASP A 371 -31.46 -14.76 23.33
N VAL A 372 -31.16 -14.56 22.06
CA VAL A 372 -29.98 -13.84 21.57
C VAL A 372 -30.43 -12.49 21.03
N ARG A 373 -29.69 -11.43 21.36
CA ARG A 373 -29.97 -10.07 20.87
C ARG A 373 -28.94 -9.58 19.86
N LYS A 374 -27.89 -10.37 19.64
CA LYS A 374 -26.76 -10.04 18.79
C LYS A 374 -26.45 -11.21 17.88
N SER A 375 -26.08 -10.87 16.66
CA SER A 375 -25.54 -11.79 15.67
C SER A 375 -24.25 -11.22 15.09
N VAL A 376 -23.32 -12.07 14.70
CA VAL A 376 -22.18 -11.68 13.88
C VAL A 376 -22.15 -12.54 12.63
N ILE A 377 -21.85 -11.92 11.49
CA ILE A 377 -21.60 -12.61 10.23
C ILE A 377 -20.09 -12.58 9.97
N ILE A 378 -19.48 -13.75 9.82
CA ILE A 378 -18.06 -13.88 9.50
C ILE A 378 -17.86 -14.76 8.27
N ASP A 379 -16.84 -14.46 7.48
CA ASP A 379 -16.33 -15.38 6.47
C ASP A 379 -15.41 -16.43 7.11
N THR A 380 -15.45 -17.66 6.60
CA THR A 380 -14.59 -18.77 7.04
C THR A 380 -13.76 -19.36 5.91
N SER A 381 -14.17 -19.14 4.66
CA SER A 381 -13.39 -19.52 3.48
C SER A 381 -13.83 -18.73 2.27
N VAL A 382 -12.88 -18.23 1.48
CA VAL A 382 -13.15 -17.64 0.17
C VAL A 382 -12.31 -18.36 -0.87
N ARG A 383 -12.97 -18.97 -1.85
CA ARG A 383 -12.31 -19.67 -2.95
C ARG A 383 -12.69 -19.10 -4.29
N PHE A 384 -11.69 -18.78 -5.11
CA PHE A 384 -11.85 -18.44 -6.52
C PHE A 384 -11.47 -19.62 -7.41
N SER A 385 -12.22 -19.87 -8.47
CA SER A 385 -11.98 -20.94 -9.44
C SER A 385 -12.42 -20.53 -10.83
N VAL A 386 -11.92 -21.23 -11.86
CA VAL A 386 -12.47 -21.12 -13.20
C VAL A 386 -13.87 -21.75 -13.22
N ALA A 387 -14.85 -21.06 -13.81
CA ALA A 387 -16.19 -21.61 -14.02
C ALA A 387 -16.11 -22.84 -14.93
N GLY A 388 -16.82 -23.92 -14.57
CA GLY A 388 -16.81 -25.16 -15.37
C GLY A 388 -17.23 -24.93 -16.83
N GLU A 389 -16.72 -25.77 -17.76
CA GLU A 389 -16.89 -25.67 -19.22
C GLU A 389 -18.33 -25.26 -19.64
N MET A 390 -18.57 -23.97 -19.83
CA MET A 390 -19.74 -23.51 -20.56
C MET A 390 -19.44 -23.70 -22.05
N MET A 391 -19.89 -24.83 -22.59
CA MET A 391 -19.96 -25.05 -24.03
C MET A 391 -20.93 -24.04 -24.66
N GLU A 392 -20.45 -22.87 -25.03
CA GLU A 392 -21.03 -22.09 -26.13
C GLU A 392 -19.97 -21.19 -26.77
N THR A 393 -20.06 -21.08 -28.09
CA THR A 393 -19.04 -20.75 -29.08
C THR A 393 -18.45 -19.33 -29.07
N ASP A 394 -18.53 -18.61 -27.95
CA ASP A 394 -17.83 -17.32 -27.70
C ASP A 394 -17.52 -17.14 -26.19
N ALA A 395 -17.34 -18.24 -25.45
CA ALA A 395 -17.16 -18.22 -24.00
C ALA A 395 -15.89 -17.46 -23.59
N VAL A 396 -16.06 -16.22 -23.14
CA VAL A 396 -15.08 -15.54 -22.29
C VAL A 396 -14.83 -16.47 -21.10
N ASN A 397 -13.57 -16.86 -20.86
CA ASN A 397 -13.24 -17.61 -19.67
C ASN A 397 -13.73 -16.83 -18.45
N MET A 398 -14.57 -17.45 -17.63
CA MET A 398 -15.12 -16.84 -16.43
C MET A 398 -14.44 -17.41 -15.21
N ALA A 399 -14.14 -16.55 -14.24
CA ALA A 399 -13.88 -16.95 -12.87
C ALA A 399 -15.19 -16.87 -12.07
N GLU A 400 -15.33 -17.76 -11.11
CA GLU A 400 -16.38 -17.76 -10.10
C GLU A 400 -15.74 -17.82 -8.72
N PHE A 401 -16.53 -17.51 -7.69
CA PHE A 401 -16.09 -17.68 -6.32
C PHE A 401 -17.17 -18.32 -5.45
N ALA A 402 -16.70 -19.01 -4.42
CA ALA A 402 -17.52 -19.53 -3.35
C ALA A 402 -17.03 -18.97 -2.02
N THR A 403 -17.96 -18.53 -1.20
CA THR A 403 -17.68 -18.01 0.15
C THR A 403 -18.42 -18.88 1.15
N GLU A 404 -17.68 -19.55 2.02
CA GLU A 404 -18.24 -20.10 3.25
C GLU A 404 -18.27 -19.01 4.32
N TYR A 405 -19.41 -18.89 4.99
CA TYR A 405 -19.60 -17.89 6.01
C TYR A 405 -20.54 -18.41 7.09
N GLU A 406 -20.41 -17.84 8.29
CA GLU A 406 -21.19 -18.21 9.46
C GLU A 406 -22.02 -17.03 9.95
N VAL A 407 -23.25 -17.33 10.35
CA VAL A 407 -24.10 -16.43 11.13
C VAL A 407 -24.11 -16.92 12.57
N ARG A 408 -23.36 -16.25 13.43
CA ARG A 408 -23.19 -16.61 14.85
C ARG A 408 -24.15 -15.80 15.71
N PHE A 409 -24.88 -16.47 16.58
CA PHE A 409 -25.77 -15.84 17.54
C PHE A 409 -25.14 -15.81 18.92
N LEU A 410 -25.05 -14.62 19.51
CA LEU A 410 -24.19 -14.36 20.65
C LEU A 410 -24.96 -13.99 21.93
N GLN A 411 -24.41 -14.38 23.07
CA GLN A 411 -24.78 -13.91 24.41
C GLN A 411 -23.52 -13.54 25.21
N SER A 412 -23.65 -12.65 26.19
CA SER A 412 -22.59 -12.48 27.18
C SER A 412 -22.61 -13.57 28.24
N ASP A 413 -21.42 -14.01 28.61
CA ASP A 413 -21.23 -14.75 29.84
C ASP A 413 -21.23 -13.81 31.08
N ARG A 414 -20.97 -14.38 32.26
CA ARG A 414 -20.90 -13.62 33.53
C ARG A 414 -19.74 -12.61 33.58
N MET A 415 -18.71 -12.81 32.76
CA MET A 415 -17.55 -11.93 32.63
C MET A 415 -17.71 -10.89 31.52
N ARG A 416 -18.88 -10.86 30.84
CA ARG A 416 -19.18 -10.03 29.66
C ARG A 416 -18.30 -10.35 28.45
N ILE A 417 -17.89 -11.60 28.30
CA ILE A 417 -17.25 -12.14 27.09
C ILE A 417 -18.35 -12.61 26.15
N ALA A 418 -18.23 -12.30 24.86
CA ALA A 418 -19.19 -12.79 23.86
C ALA A 418 -19.03 -14.30 23.70
N THR A 419 -20.13 -15.05 23.78
CA THR A 419 -20.14 -16.50 23.60
C THR A 419 -21.13 -16.89 22.51
N THR A 420 -20.67 -17.73 21.57
CA THR A 420 -21.51 -18.29 20.51
C THR A 420 -22.46 -19.31 21.10
N GLN A 421 -23.76 -19.01 21.04
CA GLN A 421 -24.82 -19.92 21.50
C GLN A 421 -25.21 -20.90 20.40
N ALA A 422 -25.27 -20.40 19.16
CA ALA A 422 -25.42 -21.21 17.97
C ALA A 422 -24.80 -20.47 16.78
N ALA A 423 -24.34 -21.23 15.80
CA ALA A 423 -23.89 -20.73 14.51
C ALA A 423 -24.60 -21.49 13.41
N VAL A 424 -24.86 -20.79 12.30
CA VAL A 424 -25.41 -21.37 11.07
C VAL A 424 -24.39 -21.14 9.96
N VAL A 425 -23.94 -22.21 9.34
CA VAL A 425 -22.89 -22.20 8.31
C VAL A 425 -23.54 -22.27 6.93
N TYR A 426 -23.17 -21.33 6.08
CA TYR A 426 -23.67 -21.23 4.71
C TYR A 426 -22.52 -21.25 3.71
N GLN A 427 -22.77 -21.83 2.54
CA GLN A 427 -21.91 -21.70 1.37
C GLN A 427 -22.62 -20.88 0.29
N TYR A 428 -22.07 -19.72 -0.03
CA TYR A 428 -22.48 -18.88 -1.16
C TYR A 428 -21.70 -19.25 -2.41
N THR A 429 -22.33 -19.19 -3.59
CA THR A 429 -21.65 -19.33 -4.88
C THR A 429 -22.04 -18.21 -5.85
N SER A 430 -21.06 -17.56 -6.47
CA SER A 430 -21.30 -16.44 -7.39
C SER A 430 -22.03 -16.86 -8.66
N ALA A 431 -21.87 -18.12 -9.09
CA ALA A 431 -22.52 -18.65 -10.31
C ALA A 431 -24.05 -18.70 -10.20
N THR A 432 -24.56 -18.98 -9.01
CA THR A 432 -26.02 -19.07 -8.76
C THR A 432 -26.56 -17.86 -8.02
N GLY A 433 -25.70 -17.12 -7.31
CA GLY A 433 -26.09 -16.05 -6.41
C GLY A 433 -26.83 -16.55 -5.16
N GLN A 434 -26.73 -17.85 -4.84
CA GLN A 434 -27.47 -18.46 -3.73
C GLN A 434 -26.55 -18.90 -2.59
N SER A 435 -27.07 -18.78 -1.36
CA SER A 435 -26.49 -19.37 -0.14
C SER A 435 -27.17 -20.69 0.17
N GLN A 436 -26.40 -21.76 0.37
CA GLN A 436 -26.90 -23.06 0.79
C GLN A 436 -26.45 -23.35 2.22
N LEU A 437 -27.38 -23.86 3.04
CA LEU A 437 -27.06 -24.31 4.40
C LEU A 437 -26.11 -25.50 4.32
N SER A 438 -24.96 -25.40 5.00
CA SER A 438 -23.96 -26.46 5.11
C SER A 438 -24.09 -27.19 6.45
N ASP A 439 -24.11 -26.42 7.56
CA ASP A 439 -24.08 -26.97 8.91
C ASP A 439 -24.65 -25.99 9.96
N SER A 440 -24.81 -26.45 11.20
CA SER A 440 -25.07 -25.62 12.37
C SER A 440 -24.43 -26.21 13.63
N TRP A 441 -23.75 -25.37 14.42
CA TRP A 441 -23.01 -25.81 15.61
C TRP A 441 -23.23 -24.88 16.81
N GLY A 442 -22.81 -25.33 18.00
CA GLY A 442 -22.91 -24.59 19.24
C GLY A 442 -23.86 -25.21 20.28
N PRO A 443 -23.78 -24.78 21.56
CA PRO A 443 -24.49 -25.42 22.67
C PRO A 443 -26.01 -25.43 22.52
N ASP A 444 -26.57 -24.42 21.85
CA ASP A 444 -28.01 -24.25 21.62
C ASP A 444 -28.40 -24.47 20.14
N ALA A 445 -27.53 -25.03 19.30
CA ALA A 445 -27.80 -25.28 17.88
C ALA A 445 -29.07 -26.13 17.66
N PHE A 446 -29.30 -27.15 18.50
CA PHE A 446 -30.50 -27.98 18.46
C PHE A 446 -31.81 -27.18 18.61
N ARG A 447 -31.77 -25.96 19.15
CA ARG A 447 -32.95 -25.09 19.28
C ARG A 447 -33.32 -24.37 17.99
N LEU A 448 -32.42 -24.34 17.01
CA LEU A 448 -32.67 -23.77 15.70
C LEU A 448 -33.66 -24.61 14.89
N GLU A 449 -33.75 -25.92 15.16
CA GLU A 449 -34.62 -26.84 14.43
C GLU A 449 -36.12 -26.51 14.59
N GLY A 450 -36.85 -26.58 13.47
CA GLY A 450 -38.32 -26.56 13.41
C GLY A 450 -38.98 -25.18 13.49
N ARG A 451 -38.24 -24.08 13.70
CA ARG A 451 -38.77 -22.69 13.69
C ARG A 451 -37.83 -21.62 13.13
N THR A 452 -36.61 -21.98 12.73
CA THR A 452 -35.72 -21.08 12.01
C THR A 452 -36.04 -21.14 10.52
N ASP A 453 -36.20 -19.98 9.89
CA ASP A 453 -36.27 -19.89 8.44
C ASP A 453 -34.85 -19.81 7.88
N PHE A 454 -34.21 -20.98 7.74
CA PHE A 454 -32.83 -21.09 7.26
C PHE A 454 -32.65 -20.57 5.82
N ALA A 455 -33.67 -20.74 4.98
CA ALA A 455 -33.64 -20.27 3.60
C ALA A 455 -33.72 -18.75 3.56
N GLY A 456 -34.68 -18.15 4.26
CA GLY A 456 -34.80 -16.70 4.37
C GLY A 456 -33.58 -16.05 5.02
N LEU A 457 -33.00 -16.68 6.05
CA LEU A 457 -31.76 -16.21 6.66
C LEU A 457 -30.62 -16.21 5.62
N GLY A 458 -30.38 -17.33 4.94
CA GLY A 458 -29.31 -17.44 3.94
C GLY A 458 -29.48 -16.50 2.73
N GLU A 459 -30.72 -16.22 2.32
CA GLU A 459 -31.03 -15.22 1.29
C GLU A 459 -30.72 -13.80 1.79
N SER A 460 -31.13 -13.48 3.03
CA SER A 460 -30.91 -12.15 3.62
C SER A 460 -29.43 -11.81 3.84
N THR A 461 -28.57 -12.82 4.02
CA THR A 461 -27.14 -12.67 4.28
C THR A 461 -26.25 -12.97 3.07
N ALA A 462 -26.81 -13.39 1.92
CA ALA A 462 -26.03 -13.79 0.74
C ALA A 462 -25.07 -12.69 0.24
N ASN A 463 -25.50 -11.43 0.29
CA ASN A 463 -24.66 -10.31 -0.16
C ASN A 463 -23.48 -10.04 0.78
N ALA A 464 -23.55 -10.41 2.07
CA ALA A 464 -22.38 -10.36 2.94
C ALA A 464 -21.28 -11.30 2.43
N ALA A 465 -21.66 -12.51 2.00
CA ALA A 465 -20.74 -13.49 1.43
C ALA A 465 -20.14 -13.03 0.09
N ARG A 466 -20.94 -12.34 -0.74
CA ARG A 466 -20.47 -11.66 -1.97
C ARG A 466 -19.42 -10.59 -1.66
N HIS A 467 -19.67 -9.72 -0.67
CA HIS A 467 -18.71 -8.69 -0.29
C HIS A 467 -17.43 -9.27 0.33
N ALA A 468 -17.55 -10.34 1.13
CA ALA A 468 -16.41 -11.06 1.69
C ALA A 468 -15.45 -11.52 0.60
N ALA A 469 -15.97 -12.05 -0.51
CA ALA A 469 -15.15 -12.51 -1.62
C ALA A 469 -14.30 -11.41 -2.25
N TRP A 470 -14.89 -10.24 -2.48
CA TRP A 470 -14.17 -9.08 -3.02
C TRP A 470 -13.13 -8.55 -2.05
N ILE A 471 -13.45 -8.48 -0.76
CA ILE A 471 -12.51 -8.06 0.28
C ILE A 471 -11.34 -9.03 0.35
N ALA A 472 -11.58 -10.34 0.36
CA ALA A 472 -10.55 -11.37 0.36
C ALA A 472 -9.66 -11.34 -0.89
N LEU A 473 -10.23 -11.04 -2.07
CA LEU A 473 -9.45 -10.82 -3.30
C LEU A 473 -8.53 -9.62 -3.16
N PHE A 474 -9.03 -8.49 -2.64
CA PHE A 474 -8.22 -7.29 -2.47
C PHE A 474 -7.20 -7.43 -1.34
N ARG A 475 -7.47 -8.19 -0.28
CA ARG A 475 -6.45 -8.56 0.72
C ARG A 475 -5.31 -9.33 0.07
N ALA A 476 -5.59 -10.30 -0.80
CA ALA A 476 -4.54 -10.98 -1.57
C ALA A 476 -3.72 -10.02 -2.45
N VAL A 477 -4.31 -8.91 -2.92
CA VAL A 477 -3.58 -7.85 -3.62
C VAL A 477 -2.73 -7.00 -2.67
N VAL A 478 -3.24 -6.61 -1.50
CA VAL A 478 -2.51 -5.77 -0.55
C VAL A 478 -1.37 -6.55 0.12
N ASP A 479 -1.56 -7.83 0.40
CA ASP A 479 -0.54 -8.78 0.86
C ASP A 479 0.46 -9.20 -0.24
N ASN A 480 0.37 -8.64 -1.45
CA ASN A 480 1.21 -8.95 -2.62
C ASN A 480 1.19 -10.43 -3.07
N SER A 481 0.13 -11.17 -2.73
CA SER A 481 -0.08 -12.53 -3.23
C SER A 481 -0.57 -12.55 -4.70
N LEU A 482 -1.18 -11.44 -5.15
CA LEU A 482 -1.53 -11.21 -6.54
C LEU A 482 -0.96 -9.87 -7.02
N ASP A 483 -0.27 -9.90 -8.17
CA ASP A 483 0.19 -8.67 -8.82
C ASP A 483 -1.00 -7.89 -9.39
N PHE A 484 -1.23 -6.68 -8.89
CA PHE A 484 -2.23 -5.75 -9.38
C PHE A 484 -1.57 -4.51 -9.98
N SER A 485 -0.68 -4.71 -10.97
CA SER A 485 -0.02 -3.60 -11.68
C SER A 485 -0.82 -3.10 -12.89
N HIS A 486 -1.47 -4.00 -13.63
CA HIS A 486 -2.17 -3.66 -14.86
C HIS A 486 -3.53 -3.02 -14.57
N GLY A 487 -3.69 -1.75 -14.94
CA GLY A 487 -4.89 -0.96 -14.65
C GLY A 487 -4.97 -0.41 -13.23
N ARG A 488 -3.93 -0.61 -12.40
CA ARG A 488 -3.89 -0.14 -11.01
C ARG A 488 -4.11 1.35 -10.91
N TYR A 489 -3.40 2.12 -11.74
CA TYR A 489 -3.52 3.58 -11.75
C TYR A 489 -4.97 3.99 -12.02
N ASP A 490 -5.58 3.47 -13.09
CA ASP A 490 -6.95 3.79 -13.45
C ASP A 490 -7.93 3.42 -12.33
N PHE A 491 -7.73 2.26 -11.69
CA PHE A 491 -8.51 1.83 -10.52
C PHE A 491 -8.30 2.73 -9.28
N MET A 492 -7.06 3.16 -8.99
CA MET A 492 -6.77 4.07 -7.88
C MET A 492 -7.37 5.46 -8.07
N LYS A 493 -7.62 5.86 -9.33
CA LYS A 493 -8.20 7.15 -9.68
C LYS A 493 -9.73 7.15 -9.60
N ILE A 494 -10.36 6.08 -9.15
CA ILE A 494 -11.80 6.00 -8.92
C ILE A 494 -12.11 6.48 -7.49
N ASP A 495 -13.02 7.45 -7.36
CA ASP A 495 -13.51 7.88 -6.04
C ASP A 495 -14.58 6.92 -5.47
N LYS A 496 -14.97 7.13 -4.22
CA LYS A 496 -16.01 6.34 -3.55
C LYS A 496 -17.39 6.39 -4.22
N ALA A 497 -17.63 7.36 -5.10
CA ALA A 497 -18.85 7.49 -5.89
C ALA A 497 -18.70 6.89 -7.31
N GLY A 498 -17.61 6.15 -7.56
CA GLY A 498 -17.34 5.51 -8.85
C GLY A 498 -16.88 6.48 -9.94
N ARG A 499 -16.54 7.72 -9.61
CA ARG A 499 -16.13 8.73 -10.60
C ARG A 499 -14.62 8.74 -10.76
N SER A 500 -14.18 8.81 -12.01
CA SER A 500 -12.77 9.08 -12.31
C SER A 500 -12.37 10.45 -11.76
N THR A 501 -11.27 10.47 -11.00
CA THR A 501 -10.61 11.66 -10.49
C THR A 501 -9.46 11.98 -11.46
N PRO A 502 -9.61 12.93 -12.39
CA PRO A 502 -8.54 13.25 -13.33
C PRO A 502 -7.30 13.73 -12.59
N SER A 503 -6.12 13.62 -13.21
CA SER A 503 -4.91 14.31 -12.75
C SER A 503 -5.23 15.81 -12.65
N ARG A 504 -5.27 16.36 -11.42
CA ARG A 504 -5.66 17.76 -11.18
C ARG A 504 -4.52 18.67 -11.63
N ILE A 505 -4.79 19.57 -12.58
CA ILE A 505 -3.87 20.65 -13.02
C ILE A 505 -3.81 21.74 -11.96
#